data_AF-A0A6I1W1P0-F1
#
_entry.id   AF-A0A6I1W1P0-F1
#
_cell.length_a   1.000
_cell.length_b   1.000
_cell.length_c   1.000
_cell.angle_alpha   90.00
_cell.angle_beta   90.00
_cell.angle_gamma   90.00
#
_symmetry.space_group_name_H-M   'P 1'
#
loop_
_entity.id
_entity.type
_entity.pdbx_description
1 polymer ?
#
loop_
_entity_poly.entity_id
_entity_poly.type
_entity_poly.pdbx_seq_one_letter_code
_entity_poly.pdbx_strand_id
1 'polypeptide(L)'
;AIKWLMERHAPLAIKATGDIDQYLWMAQMLRNCTASRYAVNKERMVRLSEYSRDCLDELRAETGIAYEARNLGTTQLFRTQAQLDGAAKDIAVLKESGVPF
;
A
#
# COMPACT_ATOMS: atom_id res chain seq x y z
N ALA A 1 14.86 0.58 -8.25
CA ALA A 1 14.47 -0.84 -8.13
C ALA A 1 15.68 -1.78 -8.01
N ILE A 2 16.67 -1.75 -8.91
CA ILE A 2 17.82 -2.69 -8.89
C ILE A 2 18.67 -2.60 -7.61
N LYS A 3 18.85 -1.40 -7.04
CA LYS A 3 19.60 -1.21 -5.80
C LYS A 3 19.01 -1.98 -4.60
N TRP A 4 17.69 -2.14 -4.54
CA TRP A 4 16.99 -2.82 -3.45
C TRP A 4 17.11 -4.34 -3.54
N LEU A 5 17.27 -4.90 -4.74
CA LEU A 5 17.43 -6.34 -4.94
C LEU A 5 18.79 -6.86 -4.45
N MET A 6 19.77 -5.98 -4.23
CA MET A 6 21.11 -6.31 -3.72
C MET A 6 21.29 -6.00 -2.22
N GLU A 7 20.27 -5.47 -1.54
CA GLU A 7 20.35 -5.22 -0.10
C GLU A 7 20.14 -6.53 0.68
N ARG A 8 20.91 -6.70 1.77
CA ARG A 8 20.90 -7.92 2.60
C ARG A 8 19.53 -8.25 3.21
N HIS A 9 18.65 -7.24 3.30
CA HIS A 9 17.26 -7.33 3.74
C HIS A 9 16.28 -6.92 2.64
N ALA A 10 16.59 -7.28 1.38
CA ALA A 10 15.66 -7.04 0.28
C ALA A 10 14.31 -7.72 0.59
N PRO A 11 13.17 -7.02 0.43
CA PRO A 11 11.84 -7.64 0.58
C PRO A 11 11.59 -8.74 -0.45
N LEU A 12 12.43 -8.84 -1.48
CA LEU A 12 12.42 -9.89 -2.50
C LEU A 12 13.85 -10.39 -2.75
N ALA A 13 14.20 -11.55 -2.20
CA ALA A 13 15.47 -12.24 -2.46
C ALA A 13 15.29 -13.26 -3.59
N ILE A 14 15.78 -12.94 -4.79
CA ILE A 14 15.71 -13.84 -5.94
C ILE A 14 17.01 -14.66 -5.98
N LYS A 15 16.91 -15.98 -5.82
CA LYS A 15 18.03 -16.90 -6.13
C LYS A 15 17.92 -17.33 -7.58
N ALA A 16 18.97 -17.15 -8.37
CA ALA A 16 19.04 -17.74 -9.70
C ALA A 16 19.14 -19.27 -9.57
N THR A 17 18.13 -19.99 -10.04
CA THR A 17 18.09 -21.45 -10.11
C THR A 17 18.01 -21.90 -11.57
N GLY A 18 18.15 -23.19 -11.84
CA GLY A 18 17.98 -23.75 -13.19
C GLY A 18 16.51 -24.02 -13.59
N ASP A 19 15.55 -23.60 -12.76
CA ASP A 19 14.14 -23.91 -12.95
C ASP A 19 13.46 -22.89 -13.88
N ILE A 20 12.94 -23.37 -15.01
CA ILE A 20 12.22 -22.56 -16.01
C ILE A 20 10.91 -22.00 -15.44
N ASP A 21 10.23 -22.75 -14.58
CA ASP A 21 8.96 -22.33 -13.98
C ASP A 21 9.16 -21.13 -13.04
N GLN A 22 10.31 -21.05 -12.37
CA GLN A 22 10.70 -19.88 -11.58
C GLN A 22 10.75 -18.62 -12.45
N TYR A 23 11.37 -18.69 -13.63
CA TYR A 23 11.48 -17.54 -14.53
C TYR A 23 10.14 -17.17 -15.16
N LEU A 24 9.31 -18.15 -15.52
CA LEU A 24 7.96 -17.92 -16.03
C LEU A 24 7.06 -17.26 -14.99
N TRP A 25 7.13 -17.71 -13.74
CA TRP A 25 6.42 -17.10 -12.63
C TRP A 25 6.92 -15.67 -12.35
N MET A 26 8.23 -15.44 -12.37
CA MET A 26 8.81 -14.10 -12.22
C MET A 26 8.34 -13.16 -13.33
N ALA A 27 8.30 -13.62 -14.60
CA ALA A 27 7.80 -12.83 -15.71
C ALA A 27 6.30 -12.52 -15.58
N GLN A 28 5.50 -13.43 -15.03
CA GLN A 28 4.09 -13.18 -14.70
C GLN A 28 3.94 -12.18 -13.54
N MET A 29 4.76 -12.28 -12.50
CA MET A 29 4.80 -11.33 -11.39
C MET A 29 5.15 -9.93 -11.91
N LEU A 30 6.21 -9.79 -12.70
CA LEU A 30 6.65 -8.50 -13.26
C LEU A 30 5.59 -7.87 -14.17
N ARG A 31 4.84 -8.66 -14.94
CA ARG A 31 3.68 -8.18 -15.72
C ARG A 31 2.55 -7.62 -14.85
N ASN A 32 2.48 -8.01 -13.57
CA ASN A 32 1.55 -7.45 -12.61
C ASN A 32 2.11 -6.22 -11.88
N CYS A 33 3.41 -5.99 -11.89
CA CYS A 33 4.08 -4.82 -11.33
C CYS A 33 4.01 -3.57 -12.26
N THR A 34 2.85 -3.32 -12.89
CA THR A 34 2.65 -2.12 -13.71
C THR A 34 2.04 -0.99 -12.87
N ALA A 35 2.39 0.26 -13.19
CA ALA A 35 1.83 1.43 -12.52
C ALA A 35 0.29 1.50 -12.63
N SER A 36 -0.27 1.05 -13.76
CA SER A 36 -1.71 0.99 -13.97
C SER A 36 -2.41 -0.02 -13.04
N ARG A 37 -1.83 -1.22 -12.86
CA ARG A 37 -2.37 -2.23 -11.94
C ARG A 37 -2.18 -1.81 -10.48
N TYR A 38 -1.08 -1.13 -10.16
CA TYR A 38 -0.86 -0.55 -8.84
C TYR A 38 -1.95 0.47 -8.49
N ALA A 39 -2.28 1.39 -9.42
CA ALA A 39 -3.33 2.39 -9.20
C ALA A 39 -4.70 1.75 -8.92
N VAL A 40 -5.12 0.79 -9.77
CA VAL A 40 -6.40 0.06 -9.60
C VAL A 40 -6.45 -0.73 -8.29
N ASN A 41 -5.37 -1.42 -7.94
CA ASN A 41 -5.31 -2.18 -6.69
C ASN A 41 -5.32 -1.26 -5.47
N LYS A 42 -4.64 -0.12 -5.55
CA LYS A 42 -4.59 0.88 -4.48
C LYS A 42 -5.98 1.50 -4.27
N GLU A 43 -6.67 1.88 -5.34
CA GLU A 43 -8.05 2.39 -5.28
C GLU A 43 -9.00 1.39 -4.60
N ARG A 44 -8.94 0.11 -4.99
CA ARG A 44 -9.77 -0.95 -4.40
C ARG A 44 -9.48 -1.16 -2.91
N MET A 45 -8.20 -1.18 -2.55
CA MET A 45 -7.77 -1.29 -1.15
C MET A 45 -8.29 -0.11 -0.33
N VAL A 46 -8.15 1.11 -0.86
CA VAL A 46 -8.64 2.33 -0.24
C VAL A 46 -10.16 2.25 0.01
N ARG A 47 -10.94 1.86 -1.01
CA ARG A 47 -12.39 1.72 -0.87
C ARG A 47 -12.79 0.68 0.18
N LEU A 48 -12.07 -0.44 0.25
CA LEU A 48 -12.30 -1.47 1.25
C LEU A 48 -11.95 -0.97 2.66
N SER A 49 -10.87 -0.22 2.80
CA SER A 49 -10.46 0.38 4.08
C SER A 49 -11.47 1.41 4.58
N GLU A 50 -12.01 2.26 3.71
CA GLU A 50 -13.08 3.21 4.07
C GLU A 50 -14.32 2.47 4.56
N TYR A 51 -14.79 1.46 3.81
CA TYR A 51 -15.94 0.66 4.23
C TYR A 51 -15.70 -0.03 5.58
N SER A 52 -14.50 -0.57 5.80
CA SER A 52 -14.14 -1.18 7.09
C SER A 52 -14.12 -0.17 8.23
N ARG A 53 -13.76 1.09 7.98
CA ARG A 53 -13.81 2.16 8.98
C ARG A 53 -15.25 2.46 9.34
N ASP A 54 -16.12 2.62 8.34
CA ASP A 54 -17.52 2.94 8.55
C ASP A 54 -18.24 1.82 9.34
N CYS A 55 -17.97 0.55 9.03
CA CYS A 55 -18.49 -0.58 9.81
C CYS A 55 -17.96 -0.58 11.26
N LEU A 56 -16.71 -0.17 11.48
CA LEU A 56 -16.15 -0.10 12.83
C LEU A 56 -16.82 1.02 13.63
N ASP A 57 -17.09 2.16 13.01
CA ASP A 57 -17.80 3.27 13.66
C ASP A 57 -19.26 2.90 13.99
N GLU A 58 -19.95 2.18 13.10
CA GLU A 58 -21.29 1.63 13.36
C GLU A 58 -21.28 0.63 14.52
N LEU A 59 -20.36 -0.35 14.50
CA LEU A 59 -20.22 -1.34 15.57
C LEU A 59 -19.96 -0.70 16.94
N ARG A 60 -19.21 0.40 16.97
CA ARG A 60 -18.97 1.16 18.21
C ARG A 60 -20.23 1.83 18.73
N ALA A 61 -21.01 2.43 17.83
CA ALA A 61 -22.26 3.07 18.18
C ALA A 61 -23.28 2.06 18.73
N GLU A 62 -23.32 0.85 18.15
CA GLU A 62 -24.24 -0.21 18.58
C GLU A 62 -23.83 -0.87 19.90
N THR A 63 -22.55 -1.19 20.06
CA THR A 63 -22.08 -2.02 21.19
C THR A 63 -21.64 -1.21 22.41
N GLY A 64 -21.28 0.05 22.22
CA GLY A 64 -20.75 0.91 23.29
C GLY A 64 -19.42 0.42 23.89
N ILE A 65 -18.69 -0.46 23.20
CA ILE A 65 -17.42 -1.00 23.69
C ILE A 65 -16.40 0.13 23.85
N ALA A 66 -15.97 0.35 25.09
CA ALA A 66 -14.91 1.30 25.40
C ALA A 66 -13.53 0.67 25.10
N TYR A 67 -12.83 1.26 24.14
CA TYR A 67 -11.41 0.97 23.85
C TYR A 67 -10.72 2.28 23.49
N GLU A 68 -9.39 2.26 23.37
CA GLU A 68 -8.58 3.48 23.23
C GLU A 68 -8.96 4.35 22.01
N ALA A 69 -9.44 3.73 20.92
CA ALA A 69 -10.06 4.37 19.75
C ALA A 69 -9.43 5.71 19.31
N ARG A 70 -8.10 5.75 19.14
CA ARG A 70 -7.38 6.98 18.76
C ARG A 70 -7.74 7.41 17.34
N ASN A 71 -8.53 8.48 17.25
CA ASN A 71 -8.96 9.12 16.00
C ASN A 71 -8.19 10.43 15.72
N LEU A 72 -6.89 10.47 15.98
CA LEU A 72 -6.04 11.66 15.80
C LEU A 72 -5.46 11.80 14.39
N GLY A 73 -5.83 10.91 13.46
CA GLY A 73 -5.25 10.83 12.13
C GLY A 73 -3.81 10.31 12.14
N THR A 74 -3.12 10.43 11.00
CA THR A 74 -1.73 9.96 10.82
C THR A 74 -0.82 11.13 10.44
N THR A 75 0.20 11.39 11.23
CA THR A 75 1.25 12.38 10.87
C THR A 75 2.41 11.66 10.18
N GLN A 76 2.72 12.06 8.95
CA GLN A 76 3.87 11.52 8.19
C GLN A 76 5.02 12.52 8.19
N LEU A 77 6.19 12.12 8.70
CA LEU A 77 7.41 12.93 8.71
C LEU A 77 8.32 12.53 7.55
N PHE A 78 8.59 13.46 6.65
CA PHE A 78 9.53 13.28 5.55
C PHE A 78 10.87 13.93 5.89
N ARG A 79 11.97 13.20 5.68
CA ARG A 79 13.33 13.67 6.00
C ARG A 79 14.12 14.09 4.76
N THR A 80 13.58 13.83 3.57
CA THR A 80 14.23 14.12 2.29
C THR A 80 13.19 14.57 1.27
N GLN A 81 13.61 15.41 0.32
CA GLN A 81 12.73 15.91 -0.74
C GLN A 81 12.17 14.77 -1.60
N ALA A 82 12.98 13.74 -1.89
CA ALA A 82 12.53 12.59 -2.67
C ALA A 82 11.37 11.82 -2.02
N GLN A 83 11.30 11.77 -0.68
CA GLN A 83 10.18 11.15 0.02
C GLN A 83 8.92 12.02 -0.08
N LEU A 84 9.07 13.35 0.00
CA LEU A 84 7.96 14.29 -0.16
C LEU A 84 7.36 14.21 -1.57
N ASP A 85 8.21 14.17 -2.61
CA ASP A 85 7.78 14.04 -4.00
C ASP A 85 7.09 12.69 -4.28
N GLY A 86 7.52 11.63 -3.58
CA GLY A 86 6.85 10.32 -3.61
C GLY A 86 5.47 10.36 -2.96
N ALA A 87 5.35 11.02 -1.80
CA ALA A 87 4.09 11.17 -1.09
C ALA A 87 3.06 12.00 -1.89
N ALA A 88 3.50 12.98 -2.68
CA ALA A 88 2.60 13.73 -3.56
C ALA A 88 1.83 12.84 -4.56
N LYS A 89 2.46 11.75 -5.03
CA LYS A 89 1.78 10.77 -5.91
C LYS A 89 0.74 9.96 -5.15
N ASP A 90 1.04 9.59 -3.90
CA ASP A 90 0.10 8.87 -3.05
C ASP A 90 -1.09 9.76 -2.63
N ILE A 91 -0.83 11.03 -2.36
CA ILE A 91 -1.85 12.06 -2.08
C ILE A 91 -2.78 12.25 -3.29
N ALA A 92 -2.24 12.27 -4.51
CA ALA A 92 -3.07 12.37 -5.72
C ALA A 92 -4.02 11.17 -5.86
N VAL A 93 -3.53 9.94 -5.60
CA VAL A 93 -4.37 8.73 -5.62
C VAL A 93 -5.43 8.76 -4.51
N LEU A 94 -5.09 9.28 -3.32
CA LEU A 94 -6.06 9.44 -2.23
C LEU A 94 -7.15 10.46 -2.58
N LYS A 95 -6.79 11.59 -3.21
CA LYS A 95 -7.76 12.57 -3.72
C LYS A 95 -8.69 11.97 -4.77
N GLU A 96 -8.15 11.22 -5.72
CA GLU A 96 -8.93 10.53 -6.76
C GLU A 96 -9.86 9.47 -6.16
N SER A 97 -9.44 8.82 -5.07
CA SER A 97 -10.23 7.81 -4.36
C SER A 97 -11.25 8.39 -3.36
N GLY A 98 -11.33 9.71 -3.22
CA GLY A 98 -12.29 10.39 -2.35
C GLY A 98 -12.01 10.28 -0.85
N VAL A 99 -10.79 9.88 -0.45
CA VAL A 99 -10.44 9.74 0.97
C VAL A 99 -10.09 11.10 1.57
N PRO A 100 -10.72 11.50 2.69
CA PRO A 100 -10.25 12.63 3.48
C PRO A 100 -8.95 12.25 4.19
N PHE A 101 -7.85 12.97 3.91
CA PHE A 101 -6.54 12.81 4.57
C PHE A 101 -6.04 14.12 5.17
#